data_AF-A0A2M7E9I6-F1
#
_entry.id   AF-A0A2M7E9I6-F1
#
_cell.length_a   1.000
_cell.length_b   1.000
_cell.length_c   1.000
_cell.angle_alpha   90.00
_cell.angle_beta   90.00
_cell.angle_gamma   90.00
#
_symmetry.space_group_name_H-M   'P 1'
#
loop_
_entity.id
_entity.type
_entity.pdbx_description
1 polymer ?
#
loop_
_entity_poly.entity_id
_entity_poly.type
_entity_poly.pdbx_seq_one_letter_code
_entity_poly.pdbx_strand_id
1 'polypeptide(L)'
;MIQIRNLVVSFEKKKVLDHLNLEVKKGESLVVIGSTGCGKTVLLKSILGFIKPDEGEILIDESKITELTEERLTEFRKRFGVVFQSNALFDSLSVGENIAFYLREHTRLKEKDIRRKVAEILKMVGLEGIEELRPSQLSGGMQKRVAFARALISNPEIVLYDEPTTGLDPIMANTVNELILSLHHRFSITSITATHDRKLAYRIADRIAMLHQAQIIGPFSLLEIQKTDNPIIKEFLKL
;
A
#
# COMPACT_ATOMS: atom_id res chain seq x y z
N MET A 1 -9.76 -2.30 11.40
CA MET A 1 -10.87 -2.27 10.42
C MET A 1 -10.91 -0.89 9.81
N ILE A 2 -10.90 -0.75 8.49
CA ILE A 2 -10.97 0.54 7.79
C ILE A 2 -12.37 0.70 7.21
N GLN A 3 -13.04 1.81 7.50
CA GLN A 3 -14.35 2.15 6.95
C GLN A 3 -14.29 3.55 6.34
N ILE A 4 -14.70 3.64 5.09
CA ILE A 4 -14.81 4.89 4.34
C ILE A 4 -16.28 5.09 4.04
N ARG A 5 -16.82 6.25 4.40
CA ARG A 5 -18.25 6.55 4.31
C ARG A 5 -18.47 7.86 3.57
N ASN A 6 -19.20 7.80 2.46
CA ASN A 6 -19.59 8.93 1.61
C ASN A 6 -18.44 9.90 1.31
N LEU A 7 -17.23 9.37 1.06
CA LEU A 7 -16.03 10.18 0.90
C LEU A 7 -16.07 10.95 -0.43
N VAL A 8 -15.91 12.27 -0.36
CA VAL A 8 -15.77 13.15 -1.52
C VAL A 8 -14.42 13.84 -1.46
N VAL A 9 -13.69 13.82 -2.57
CA VAL A 9 -12.43 14.55 -2.75
C VAL A 9 -12.42 15.19 -4.12
N SER A 10 -12.26 16.51 -4.14
CA SER A 10 -12.26 17.33 -5.34
C SER A 10 -10.94 18.08 -5.47
N PHE A 11 -10.48 18.23 -6.71
CA PHE A 11 -9.42 19.18 -7.03
C PHE A 11 -10.00 20.22 -7.97
N GLU A 12 -9.93 21.48 -7.55
CA GLU A 12 -10.63 22.60 -8.19
C GLU A 12 -12.14 22.33 -8.28
N LYS A 13 -12.66 22.00 -9.48
CA LYS A 13 -14.08 21.68 -9.71
C LYS A 13 -14.30 20.21 -10.09
N LYS A 14 -13.25 19.39 -10.14
CA LYS A 14 -13.33 18.00 -10.57
C LYS A 14 -13.32 17.08 -9.36
N LYS A 15 -14.44 16.38 -9.15
CA LYS A 15 -14.50 15.27 -8.19
C LYS A 15 -13.61 14.13 -8.67
N VAL A 16 -12.66 13.74 -7.84
CA VAL A 16 -11.78 12.58 -8.06
C VAL A 16 -12.26 11.36 -7.29
N LEU A 17 -12.85 11.58 -6.11
CA LEU A 17 -13.64 10.59 -5.37
C LEU A 17 -15.02 11.21 -5.10
N ASP A 18 -16.10 10.46 -5.35
CA ASP A 18 -17.47 10.97 -5.23
C ASP A 18 -18.36 9.97 -4.48
N HIS A 19 -18.75 10.33 -3.26
CA HIS A 19 -19.59 9.54 -2.36
C HIS A 19 -19.11 8.08 -2.19
N LEU A 20 -17.79 7.92 -2.07
CA LEU A 20 -17.14 6.62 -2.02
C LEU A 20 -17.43 5.93 -0.69
N ASN A 21 -17.87 4.68 -0.76
CA ASN A 21 -18.08 3.80 0.39
C ASN A 21 -17.20 2.55 0.23
N LEU A 22 -16.42 2.22 1.25
CA LEU A 22 -15.49 1.09 1.21
C LEU A 22 -15.20 0.57 2.62
N GLU A 23 -15.13 -0.75 2.78
CA GLU A 23 -14.78 -1.39 4.04
C GLU A 23 -13.67 -2.42 3.83
N VAL A 24 -12.66 -2.38 4.71
CA VAL A 24 -11.55 -3.33 4.78
C VAL A 24 -11.50 -3.95 6.18
N LYS A 25 -11.68 -5.27 6.22
CA LYS A 25 -11.66 -6.06 7.45
C LYS A 25 -10.22 -6.24 7.93
N LYS A 26 -10.06 -6.50 9.23
CA LYS A 26 -8.73 -6.77 9.80
C LYS A 26 -8.16 -8.06 9.19
N GLY A 27 -6.91 -8.01 8.74
CA GLY A 27 -6.20 -9.12 8.10
C GLY A 27 -6.64 -9.39 6.66
N GLU A 28 -7.46 -8.53 6.08
CA GLU A 28 -7.90 -8.64 4.69
C GLU A 28 -6.89 -7.99 3.73
N SER A 29 -6.65 -8.64 2.60
CA SER A 29 -6.01 -8.06 1.42
C SER A 29 -7.06 -7.57 0.42
N LEU A 30 -7.36 -6.27 0.47
CA LEU A 30 -8.24 -5.62 -0.51
C LEU A 30 -7.41 -5.06 -1.67
N VAL A 31 -7.81 -5.35 -2.91
CA VAL A 31 -7.22 -4.70 -4.09
C VAL A 31 -8.21 -3.72 -4.71
N VAL A 32 -7.79 -2.47 -4.91
CA VAL A 32 -8.53 -1.44 -5.62
C VAL A 32 -7.96 -1.32 -7.03
N ILE A 33 -8.73 -1.80 -8.01
CA ILE A 33 -8.40 -1.72 -9.43
C ILE A 33 -9.00 -0.47 -10.10
N GLY A 34 -8.43 -0.04 -11.22
CA GLY A 34 -8.99 1.04 -12.03
C GLY A 34 -7.97 1.58 -13.02
N SER A 35 -8.41 2.43 -13.96
CA SER A 35 -7.53 3.05 -14.95
C SER A 35 -6.49 3.98 -14.30
N THR A 36 -5.40 4.27 -15.02
CA THR A 36 -4.41 5.26 -14.60
C THR A 36 -5.10 6.63 -14.42
N GLY A 37 -4.81 7.32 -13.31
CA GLY A 37 -5.39 8.63 -13.02
C GLY A 37 -6.83 8.63 -12.52
N CYS A 38 -7.45 7.48 -12.24
CA CYS A 38 -8.85 7.43 -11.75
C CYS A 38 -9.03 7.80 -10.26
N GLY A 39 -7.95 8.06 -9.52
CA GLY A 39 -8.02 8.48 -8.11
C GLY A 39 -7.51 7.46 -7.08
N LYS A 40 -6.94 6.32 -7.49
CA LYS A 40 -6.47 5.29 -6.54
C LYS A 40 -5.42 5.80 -5.54
N THR A 41 -4.42 6.53 -6.03
CA THR A 41 -3.41 7.18 -5.17
C THR A 41 -4.04 8.24 -4.27
N VAL A 42 -5.08 8.94 -4.73
CA VAL A 42 -5.81 9.93 -3.92
C VAL A 42 -6.52 9.22 -2.77
N LEU A 43 -7.19 8.10 -3.03
CA LEU A 43 -7.81 7.25 -2.01
C LEU A 43 -6.80 6.83 -0.94
N LEU A 44 -5.63 6.30 -1.33
CA LEU A 44 -4.60 5.89 -0.36
C LEU A 44 -4.08 7.09 0.47
N LYS A 45 -3.85 8.24 -0.17
CA LYS A 45 -3.42 9.47 0.52
C LYS A 45 -4.49 10.01 1.47
N SER A 46 -5.77 9.88 1.14
CA SER A 46 -6.87 10.23 2.03
C SER A 46 -6.92 9.32 3.26
N ILE A 47 -6.71 8.02 3.09
CA ILE A 47 -6.61 7.05 4.20
C ILE A 47 -5.46 7.41 5.16
N LEU A 48 -4.32 7.88 4.63
CA LEU A 48 -3.17 8.34 5.42
C LEU A 48 -3.35 9.72 6.05
N GLY A 49 -4.45 10.42 5.77
CA GLY A 49 -4.70 11.79 6.23
C GLY A 49 -3.88 12.86 5.51
N PHE A 50 -3.16 12.52 4.42
CA PHE A 50 -2.44 13.50 3.61
C PHE A 50 -3.35 14.37 2.73
N ILE A 51 -4.55 13.87 2.43
CA ILE A 51 -5.58 14.61 1.70
C ILE A 51 -6.83 14.64 2.58
N LYS A 52 -7.18 15.83 3.06
CA LYS A 52 -8.43 16.04 3.78
C LYS A 52 -9.60 16.00 2.76
N PRO A 53 -10.62 15.17 2.98
CA PRO A 53 -11.78 15.13 2.10
C PRO A 53 -12.66 16.36 2.26
N ASP A 54 -13.41 16.67 1.21
CA ASP A 54 -14.43 17.72 1.20
C ASP A 54 -15.65 17.29 2.04
N GLU A 55 -16.05 16.02 1.88
CA GLU A 55 -17.19 15.41 2.57
C GLU A 55 -16.89 13.95 2.96
N GLY A 56 -17.68 13.44 3.90
CA GLY A 56 -17.57 12.07 4.37
C GLY A 56 -16.49 11.86 5.43
N GLU A 57 -16.26 10.60 5.78
CA GLU A 57 -15.35 10.23 6.86
C GLU A 57 -14.59 8.93 6.58
N ILE A 58 -13.40 8.86 7.18
CA ILE A 58 -12.57 7.65 7.22
C ILE A 58 -12.40 7.28 8.69
N LEU A 59 -12.85 6.09 9.04
CA LEU A 59 -12.67 5.49 10.36
C LEU A 59 -11.69 4.33 10.24
N ILE A 60 -10.75 4.26 11.17
CA ILE A 60 -9.83 3.14 11.29
C ILE A 60 -9.87 2.68 12.74
N ASP A 61 -10.44 1.49 12.92
CA ASP A 61 -10.95 1.01 14.20
C ASP A 61 -11.96 2.02 14.77
N GLU A 62 -11.69 2.56 15.96
CA GLU A 62 -12.54 3.57 16.61
C GLU A 62 -12.09 5.01 16.31
N SER A 63 -11.01 5.20 15.54
CA SER A 63 -10.45 6.52 15.27
C SER A 63 -10.98 7.11 13.97
N LYS A 64 -11.65 8.26 14.04
CA LYS A 64 -12.04 9.05 12.87
C LYS A 64 -10.88 9.92 12.39
N ILE A 65 -10.22 9.49 11.33
CA ILE A 65 -8.94 10.07 10.85
C ILE A 65 -9.12 11.49 10.33
N THR A 66 -10.28 11.80 9.77
CA THR A 66 -10.63 13.11 9.20
C THR A 66 -10.73 14.24 10.24
N GLU A 67 -10.82 13.90 11.53
CA GLU A 67 -10.93 14.86 12.65
C GLU A 67 -9.66 14.93 13.51
N LEU A 68 -8.63 14.13 13.19
CA LEU A 68 -7.38 14.15 13.94
C LEU A 68 -6.55 15.40 13.63
N THR A 69 -5.85 15.90 14.66
CA THR A 69 -4.81 16.93 14.51
C THR A 69 -3.58 16.33 13.83
N GLU A 70 -2.70 17.17 13.25
CA GLU A 70 -1.48 16.69 12.58
C GLU A 70 -0.54 15.90 13.51
N GLU A 71 -0.46 16.28 14.79
CA GLU A 71 0.29 15.54 15.80
C GLU A 71 -0.27 14.13 15.99
N ARG A 72 -1.60 13.99 16.12
CA ARG A 72 -2.26 12.69 16.25
C ARG A 72 -2.18 11.88 14.95
N LEU A 73 -2.27 12.53 13.79
CA LEU A 73 -2.06 11.89 12.49
C LEU A 73 -0.63 11.36 12.36
N THR A 74 0.36 12.07 12.89
CA THR A 74 1.76 11.63 12.87
C THR A 74 1.96 10.34 13.69
N GLU A 75 1.41 10.28 14.90
CA GLU A 75 1.40 9.04 15.68
C GLU A 75 0.61 7.93 14.99
N PHE A 76 -0.55 8.27 14.43
CA PHE A 76 -1.42 7.33 13.73
C PHE A 76 -0.74 6.70 12.50
N ARG A 77 0.03 7.48 11.73
CA ARG A 77 0.79 7.00 10.56
C ARG A 77 1.85 5.96 10.91
N LYS A 78 2.31 5.86 12.15
CA LYS A 78 3.26 4.81 12.59
C LYS A 78 2.68 3.40 12.48
N ARG A 79 1.36 3.27 12.46
CA ARG A 79 0.64 2.00 12.26
C ARG A 79 0.70 1.51 10.81
N PHE A 80 1.16 2.34 9.87
CA PHE A 80 1.16 2.07 8.44
C PHE A 80 2.55 1.77 7.91
N GLY A 81 2.62 0.77 7.03
CA GLY A 81 3.68 0.63 6.04
C GLY A 81 3.16 1.17 4.71
N VAL A 82 3.96 1.94 3.98
CA VAL A 82 3.56 2.45 2.67
C VAL A 82 4.62 2.14 1.64
N VAL A 83 4.21 1.47 0.56
CA VAL A 83 5.05 1.21 -0.60
C VAL A 83 4.56 2.08 -1.74
N PHE A 84 5.29 3.14 -2.04
CA PHE A 84 4.96 4.07 -3.12
C PHE A 84 5.36 3.54 -4.50
N GLN A 85 4.70 4.07 -5.54
CA GLN A 85 5.03 3.78 -6.93
C GLN A 85 6.50 4.08 -7.25
N SER A 86 7.04 5.21 -6.78
CA SER A 86 8.42 5.67 -7.05
C SER A 86 9.49 5.13 -6.11
N ASN A 87 9.23 4.05 -5.36
CA ASN A 87 10.08 3.45 -4.30
C ASN A 87 10.34 4.36 -3.08
N ALA A 88 10.41 5.69 -3.27
CA ALA A 88 10.62 6.72 -2.26
C ALA A 88 11.85 6.49 -1.36
N LEU A 89 12.90 5.87 -1.89
CA LEU A 89 14.19 5.70 -1.21
C LEU A 89 14.92 7.04 -1.13
N PHE A 90 15.68 7.24 -0.06
CA PHE A 90 16.59 8.36 0.08
C PHE A 90 17.88 8.05 -0.66
N ASP A 91 18.15 8.76 -1.75
CA ASP A 91 19.31 8.52 -2.62
C ASP A 91 20.66 8.80 -1.94
N SER A 92 20.65 9.65 -0.91
CA SER A 92 21.82 9.99 -0.12
C SER A 92 22.21 8.93 0.92
N LEU A 93 21.28 8.02 1.25
CA LEU A 93 21.46 6.99 2.26
C LEU A 93 21.75 5.64 1.63
N SER A 94 22.52 4.80 2.31
CA SER A 94 22.67 3.38 1.94
C SER A 94 21.34 2.63 2.09
N VAL A 95 21.28 1.39 1.59
CA VAL A 95 20.15 0.49 1.79
C VAL A 95 19.89 0.26 3.27
N GLY A 96 20.95 -0.03 4.04
CA GLY A 96 20.86 -0.26 5.47
C GLY A 96 20.36 0.99 6.20
N GLU A 97 20.83 2.17 5.82
CA GLU A 97 20.39 3.44 6.40
C GLU A 97 18.94 3.79 6.05
N ASN A 98 18.51 3.54 4.81
CA ASN A 98 17.13 3.71 4.38
C ASN A 98 16.16 2.89 5.25
N ILE A 99 16.50 1.63 5.50
CA ILE A 99 15.68 0.73 6.31
C ILE A 99 15.78 1.09 7.81
N ALA A 100 16.98 1.41 8.29
CA ALA A 100 17.22 1.77 9.68
C ALA A 100 16.55 3.09 10.09
N PHE A 101 16.26 3.99 9.13
CA PHE A 101 15.76 5.33 9.37
C PHE A 101 14.57 5.36 10.34
N TYR A 102 13.54 4.56 10.10
CA TYR A 102 12.37 4.51 10.99
C TYR A 102 12.74 4.14 12.43
N LEU A 103 13.59 3.11 12.60
CA LEU A 103 13.98 2.62 13.91
C LEU A 103 14.80 3.66 14.68
N ARG A 104 15.69 4.39 14.00
CA ARG A 104 16.51 5.44 14.62
C ARG A 104 15.65 6.62 15.09
N GLU A 105 14.66 7.01 14.29
CA GLU A 105 13.82 8.17 14.61
C GLU A 105 12.71 7.87 15.63
N HIS A 106 12.17 6.64 15.65
CA HIS A 106 10.95 6.33 16.40
C HIS A 106 11.13 5.28 17.50
N THR A 107 12.35 4.80 17.74
CA THR A 107 12.63 3.83 18.80
C THR A 107 13.85 4.23 19.63
N ARG A 108 14.07 3.52 20.74
CA ARG A 108 15.26 3.68 21.60
C ARG A 108 16.23 2.50 21.48
N LEU A 109 16.16 1.77 20.36
CA LEU A 109 17.01 0.60 20.14
C LEU A 109 18.48 1.00 20.01
N LYS A 110 19.38 0.14 20.49
CA LYS A 110 20.82 0.33 20.28
C LYS A 110 21.16 0.03 18.82
N GLU A 111 22.19 0.67 18.28
CA GLU A 111 22.62 0.50 16.89
C GLU A 111 22.89 -0.98 16.52
N LYS A 112 23.41 -1.78 17.46
CA LYS A 112 23.58 -3.23 17.27
C LYS A 112 22.26 -3.96 16.98
N ASP A 113 21.19 -3.60 17.69
CA ASP A 113 19.85 -4.19 17.50
C ASP A 113 19.21 -3.70 16.21
N ILE A 114 19.43 -2.43 15.85
CA ILE A 114 18.96 -1.85 14.58
C ILE A 114 19.60 -2.60 13.40
N ARG A 115 20.93 -2.76 13.39
CA ARG A 115 21.64 -3.50 12.33
C ARG A 115 21.15 -4.94 12.20
N ARG A 116 20.90 -5.62 13.33
CA ARG A 116 20.33 -6.97 13.33
C ARG A 116 18.95 -6.99 12.66
N LYS A 117 18.05 -6.09 13.04
CA LYS A 117 16.70 -6.00 12.43
C LYS A 117 16.75 -5.66 10.94
N VAL A 118 17.68 -4.79 10.54
CA VAL A 118 17.92 -4.46 9.12
C VAL A 118 18.35 -5.71 8.34
N ALA A 119 19.31 -6.48 8.86
CA ALA A 119 19.75 -7.72 8.22
C ALA A 119 18.62 -8.77 8.15
N GLU A 120 17.81 -8.90 9.21
CA GLU A 120 16.65 -9.81 9.25
C GLU A 120 15.59 -9.44 8.20
N ILE A 121 15.26 -8.15 8.03
CA ILE A 121 14.28 -7.73 7.03
C ILE A 121 14.85 -7.82 5.60
N LEU A 122 16.14 -7.54 5.40
CA LEU A 122 16.80 -7.71 4.10
C LEU A 122 16.81 -9.18 3.67
N LYS A 123 17.06 -10.09 4.62
CA LYS A 123 16.88 -11.53 4.44
C LYS A 123 15.46 -11.89 4.03
N MET A 124 14.46 -11.34 4.71
CA MET A 124 13.05 -11.60 4.39
C MET A 124 12.68 -11.20 2.96
N VAL A 125 13.27 -10.12 2.43
CA VAL A 125 13.04 -9.66 1.05
C VAL A 125 14.05 -10.24 0.04
N GLY A 126 14.90 -11.17 0.45
CA GLY A 126 15.88 -11.84 -0.41
C GLY A 126 17.00 -10.92 -0.93
N LEU A 127 17.47 -10.00 -0.09
CA LEU A 127 18.52 -9.03 -0.38
C LEU A 127 19.59 -9.01 0.73
N GLU A 128 20.03 -10.18 1.20
CA GLU A 128 21.09 -10.28 2.22
C GLU A 128 22.40 -9.68 1.71
N GLY A 129 23.12 -8.92 2.55
CA GLY A 129 24.49 -8.48 2.27
C GLY A 129 24.62 -7.22 1.41
N ILE A 130 23.52 -6.52 1.12
CA ILE A 130 23.55 -5.28 0.30
C ILE A 130 23.45 -3.98 1.13
N GLU A 131 23.57 -4.06 2.45
CA GLU A 131 23.35 -2.96 3.39
C GLU A 131 24.13 -1.68 3.02
N GLU A 132 25.34 -1.85 2.52
CA GLU A 132 26.27 -0.76 2.20
C GLU A 132 26.06 -0.18 0.79
N LEU A 133 25.25 -0.83 -0.06
CA LEU A 133 24.95 -0.30 -1.39
C LEU A 133 24.04 0.93 -1.30
N ARG A 134 24.14 1.82 -2.27
CA ARG A 134 23.22 2.95 -2.47
C ARG A 134 22.10 2.60 -3.45
N PRO A 135 20.93 3.27 -3.40
CA PRO A 135 19.82 3.04 -4.33
C PRO A 135 20.21 3.06 -5.81
N SER A 136 21.14 3.95 -6.20
CA SER A 136 21.66 4.05 -7.57
C SER A 136 22.44 2.83 -8.06
N GLN A 137 22.89 1.95 -7.16
CA GLN A 137 23.61 0.71 -7.48
C GLN A 137 22.67 -0.50 -7.60
N LEU A 138 21.37 -0.31 -7.42
CA LEU A 138 20.37 -1.38 -7.40
C LEU A 138 19.57 -1.42 -8.70
N SER A 139 19.15 -2.63 -9.11
CA SER A 139 18.13 -2.76 -10.15
C SER A 139 16.75 -2.28 -9.66
N GLY A 140 15.82 -1.96 -10.56
CA GLY A 140 14.48 -1.50 -10.18
C GLY A 140 13.74 -2.46 -9.24
N GLY A 141 13.85 -3.78 -9.48
CA GLY A 141 13.26 -4.79 -8.60
C GLY A 141 13.97 -4.92 -7.24
N MET A 142 15.27 -4.65 -7.17
CA MET A 142 15.99 -4.55 -5.89
C MET A 142 15.55 -3.32 -5.12
N GLN A 143 15.47 -2.15 -5.77
CA GLN A 143 14.96 -0.92 -5.14
C GLN A 143 13.54 -1.11 -4.60
N LYS A 144 12.66 -1.79 -5.35
CA LYS A 144 11.30 -2.08 -4.88
C LYS A 144 11.33 -2.93 -3.62
N ARG A 145 12.10 -4.02 -3.60
CA ARG A 145 12.22 -4.89 -2.42
C ARG A 145 12.85 -4.18 -1.21
N VAL A 146 13.77 -3.24 -1.40
CA VAL A 146 14.25 -2.35 -0.33
C VAL A 146 13.15 -1.42 0.18
N ALA A 147 12.31 -0.86 -0.71
CA ALA A 147 11.17 -0.04 -0.31
C ALA A 147 10.15 -0.85 0.52
N PHE A 148 9.94 -2.12 0.18
CA PHE A 148 9.16 -3.05 1.00
C PHE A 148 9.79 -3.26 2.38
N ALA A 149 11.09 -3.57 2.44
CA ALA A 149 11.79 -3.75 3.71
C ALA A 149 11.67 -2.50 4.61
N ARG A 150 11.83 -1.31 4.03
CA ARG A 150 11.65 -0.04 4.73
C ARG A 150 10.21 0.20 5.19
N ALA A 151 9.20 -0.24 4.43
CA ALA A 151 7.80 -0.14 4.83
C ALA A 151 7.44 -1.11 5.98
N LEU A 152 8.14 -2.24 6.07
CA LEU A 152 7.83 -3.33 7.01
C LEU A 152 8.65 -3.29 8.30
N ILE A 153 9.79 -2.60 8.31
CA ILE A 153 10.67 -2.53 9.48
C ILE A 153 9.98 -1.92 10.72
N SER A 154 8.94 -1.11 10.51
CA SER A 154 8.10 -0.55 11.56
C SER A 154 7.15 -1.55 12.21
N ASN A 155 7.07 -2.77 11.68
CA ASN A 155 6.06 -3.79 12.03
C ASN A 155 4.63 -3.23 11.98
N PRO A 156 4.19 -2.76 10.80
CA PRO A 156 2.92 -2.05 10.65
C PRO A 156 1.71 -2.99 10.78
N GLU A 157 0.59 -2.44 11.22
CA GLU A 157 -0.70 -3.14 11.26
C GLU A 157 -1.40 -3.14 9.90
N ILE A 158 -1.17 -2.07 9.12
CA ILE A 158 -1.79 -1.84 7.82
C ILE A 158 -0.70 -1.55 6.80
N VAL A 159 -0.75 -2.17 5.62
CA VAL A 159 0.16 -1.84 4.53
C VAL A 159 -0.61 -1.34 3.31
N LEU A 160 -0.21 -0.17 2.80
CA LEU A 160 -0.76 0.42 1.60
C LEU A 160 0.25 0.29 0.46
N TYR A 161 -0.18 -0.33 -0.64
CA TYR A 161 0.64 -0.50 -1.84
C TYR A 161 0.08 0.36 -2.96
N ASP A 162 0.88 1.30 -3.47
CA ASP A 162 0.53 2.11 -4.63
C ASP A 162 1.34 1.62 -5.84
N GLU A 163 0.67 0.92 -6.75
CA GLU A 163 1.24 0.34 -7.96
C GLU A 163 2.55 -0.46 -7.69
N PRO A 164 2.51 -1.52 -6.86
CA PRO A 164 3.70 -2.18 -6.35
C PRO A 164 4.53 -2.92 -7.42
N THR A 165 3.99 -3.21 -8.58
CA THR A 165 4.68 -3.92 -9.68
C THR A 165 4.97 -3.04 -10.89
N THR A 166 4.54 -1.77 -10.89
CA THR A 166 4.69 -0.90 -12.06
C THR A 166 6.16 -0.65 -12.38
N GLY A 167 6.51 -0.73 -13.67
CA GLY A 167 7.87 -0.51 -14.17
C GLY A 167 8.82 -1.69 -13.96
N LEU A 168 8.34 -2.82 -13.44
CA LEU A 168 9.10 -4.06 -13.34
C LEU A 168 8.81 -4.99 -14.53
N ASP A 169 9.82 -5.75 -14.96
CA ASP A 169 9.58 -6.85 -15.88
C ASP A 169 8.74 -7.96 -15.20
N PRO A 170 8.10 -8.86 -15.98
CA PRO A 170 7.20 -9.88 -15.43
C PRO A 170 7.83 -10.80 -14.38
N ILE A 171 9.13 -11.10 -14.48
CA ILE A 171 9.83 -12.00 -13.53
C ILE A 171 10.02 -11.26 -12.19
N MET A 172 10.47 -10.00 -12.24
CA MET A 172 10.59 -9.18 -11.05
C MET A 172 9.23 -8.87 -10.40
N ALA A 173 8.20 -8.57 -11.19
CA ALA A 173 6.85 -8.36 -10.69
C ALA A 173 6.33 -9.61 -9.94
N ASN A 174 6.55 -10.80 -10.50
CA ASN A 174 6.19 -12.06 -9.84
C ASN A 174 6.89 -12.23 -8.48
N THR A 175 8.15 -11.82 -8.37
CA THR A 175 8.91 -11.87 -7.11
C THR A 175 8.32 -10.95 -6.05
N VAL A 176 7.89 -9.74 -6.44
CA VAL A 176 7.19 -8.80 -5.55
C VAL A 176 5.83 -9.35 -5.11
N ASN A 177 5.10 -10.02 -6.01
CA ASN A 177 3.79 -10.59 -5.70
C ASN A 177 3.90 -11.70 -4.65
N GLU A 178 4.89 -12.59 -4.80
CA GLU A 178 5.18 -13.63 -3.81
C GLU A 178 5.56 -13.04 -2.46
N LEU A 179 6.30 -11.93 -2.47
CA LEU A 179 6.61 -11.21 -1.23
C LEU A 179 5.32 -10.69 -0.56
N ILE A 180 4.44 -10.00 -1.29
CA ILE A 180 3.15 -9.50 -0.74
C ILE A 180 2.33 -10.66 -0.15
N LEU A 181 2.18 -11.76 -0.89
CA LEU A 181 1.46 -12.94 -0.43
C LEU A 181 2.07 -13.53 0.83
N SER A 182 3.39 -13.69 0.85
CA SER A 182 4.08 -14.26 2.01
C SER A 182 3.89 -13.40 3.27
N LEU A 183 3.86 -12.08 3.13
CA LEU A 183 3.65 -11.14 4.23
C LEU A 183 2.21 -11.19 4.74
N HIS A 184 1.22 -11.22 3.84
CA HIS A 184 -0.19 -11.37 4.19
C HIS A 184 -0.43 -12.67 4.97
N HIS A 185 0.04 -13.81 4.45
CA HIS A 185 -0.17 -15.10 5.10
C HIS A 185 0.57 -15.26 6.43
N ARG A 186 1.81 -14.75 6.54
CA ARG A 186 2.62 -14.92 7.76
C ARG A 186 2.20 -14.00 8.90
N PHE A 187 1.76 -12.79 8.59
CA PHE A 187 1.55 -11.74 9.61
C PHE A 187 0.08 -11.33 9.75
N SER A 188 -0.83 -11.86 8.92
CA SER A 188 -2.24 -11.46 8.87
C SER A 188 -2.38 -9.92 8.79
N ILE A 189 -1.50 -9.30 7.98
CA ILE A 189 -1.47 -7.86 7.75
C ILE A 189 -2.75 -7.46 7.01
N THR A 190 -3.35 -6.35 7.43
CA THR A 190 -4.41 -5.72 6.65
C THR A 190 -3.77 -4.93 5.51
N SER A 191 -4.18 -5.15 4.27
CA SER A 191 -3.58 -4.43 3.14
C SER A 191 -4.60 -3.84 2.18
N ILE A 192 -4.23 -2.71 1.59
CA ILE A 192 -4.92 -2.13 0.45
C ILE A 192 -3.91 -1.94 -0.67
N THR A 193 -4.14 -2.62 -1.79
CA THR A 193 -3.31 -2.45 -3.00
C THR A 193 -4.08 -1.67 -4.05
N ALA A 194 -3.57 -0.50 -4.42
CA ALA A 194 -4.02 0.23 -5.60
C ALA A 194 -3.23 -0.25 -6.82
N THR A 195 -3.90 -0.75 -7.85
CA THR A 195 -3.21 -1.13 -9.09
C THR A 195 -4.08 -1.06 -10.34
N HIS A 196 -3.45 -1.00 -11.50
CA HIS A 196 -4.10 -1.29 -12.79
C HIS A 196 -3.73 -2.69 -13.34
N ASP A 197 -2.83 -3.41 -12.66
CA ASP A 197 -2.42 -4.77 -13.03
C ASP A 197 -3.46 -5.80 -12.55
N ARG A 198 -4.17 -6.37 -13.53
CA ARG A 198 -5.22 -7.37 -13.32
C ARG A 198 -4.66 -8.68 -12.76
N LYS A 199 -3.47 -9.10 -13.23
CA LYS A 199 -2.85 -10.36 -12.81
C LYS A 199 -2.39 -10.28 -11.36
N LEU A 200 -1.85 -9.13 -10.97
CA LEU A 200 -1.57 -8.81 -9.58
C LEU A 200 -2.84 -8.90 -8.74
N ALA A 201 -3.90 -8.21 -9.16
CA ALA A 201 -5.15 -8.13 -8.41
C ALA A 201 -5.72 -9.52 -8.10
N TYR A 202 -5.82 -10.41 -9.09
CA TYR A 202 -6.31 -11.77 -8.88
C TYR A 202 -5.42 -12.62 -7.99
N ARG A 203 -4.12 -12.33 -7.97
CA ARG A 203 -3.16 -13.15 -7.23
C ARG A 203 -3.16 -12.84 -5.74
N ILE A 204 -3.32 -11.57 -5.36
CA ILE A 204 -3.11 -11.13 -3.97
C ILE A 204 -4.40 -10.76 -3.23
N ALA A 205 -5.54 -10.65 -3.92
CA ALA A 205 -6.78 -10.16 -3.33
C ALA A 205 -7.58 -11.24 -2.60
N ASP A 206 -8.05 -10.91 -1.40
CA ASP A 206 -9.23 -11.56 -0.81
C ASP A 206 -10.51 -11.01 -1.46
N ARG A 207 -10.56 -9.68 -1.63
CA ARG A 207 -11.62 -8.96 -2.34
C ARG A 207 -11.03 -7.91 -3.28
N ILE A 208 -11.78 -7.59 -4.33
CA ILE A 208 -11.43 -6.54 -5.28
C ILE A 208 -12.56 -5.51 -5.33
N ALA A 209 -12.20 -4.24 -5.30
CA ALA A 209 -13.06 -3.11 -5.61
C ALA A 209 -12.54 -2.40 -6.86
N MET A 210 -13.43 -1.83 -7.68
CA MET A 210 -13.04 -1.06 -8.86
C MET A 210 -13.37 0.41 -8.67
N LEU A 211 -12.36 1.27 -8.79
CA LEU A 211 -12.54 2.72 -8.87
C LEU A 211 -12.74 3.13 -10.33
N HIS A 212 -13.96 3.53 -10.65
CA HIS A 212 -14.38 3.93 -11.99
C HIS A 212 -15.22 5.21 -11.92
N GLN A 213 -14.89 6.21 -12.74
CA GLN A 213 -15.60 7.49 -12.78
C GLN A 213 -15.83 8.11 -11.38
N ALA A 214 -14.78 8.17 -10.57
CA ALA A 214 -14.79 8.66 -9.18
C ALA A 214 -15.61 7.85 -8.16
N GLN A 215 -16.24 6.74 -8.58
CA GLN A 215 -17.06 5.89 -7.72
C GLN A 215 -16.42 4.50 -7.52
N ILE A 216 -16.74 3.86 -6.39
CA ILE A 216 -16.35 2.47 -6.13
C ILE A 216 -17.47 1.53 -6.55
N ILE A 217 -17.08 0.50 -7.30
CA ILE A 217 -17.91 -0.65 -7.63
C ILE A 217 -17.36 -1.85 -6.82
N GLY A 218 -18.20 -2.47 -6.00
CA GLY A 218 -17.82 -3.53 -5.07
C GLY A 218 -17.71 -3.02 -3.62
N PRO A 219 -16.87 -3.64 -2.76
CA PRO A 219 -15.94 -4.73 -3.04
C PRO A 219 -16.62 -6.08 -3.29
N PHE A 220 -15.98 -6.95 -4.07
CA PHE A 220 -16.44 -8.30 -4.38
C PHE A 220 -15.37 -9.33 -3.99
N SER A 221 -15.77 -10.49 -3.50
CA SER A 221 -14.90 -11.67 -3.40
C SER A 221 -14.48 -12.17 -4.77
N LEU A 222 -13.39 -12.93 -4.85
CA LEU A 222 -12.93 -13.53 -6.11
C LEU A 222 -14.01 -14.38 -6.80
N LEU A 223 -14.84 -15.09 -6.02
CA LEU A 223 -15.95 -15.89 -6.55
C LEU A 223 -17.06 -15.02 -7.15
N GLU A 224 -17.38 -13.89 -6.51
CA GLU A 224 -18.37 -12.94 -7.03
C GLU A 224 -17.88 -12.25 -8.31
N ILE A 225 -16.58 -11.95 -8.39
CA ILE A 225 -15.97 -11.36 -9.59
C ILE A 225 -16.03 -12.31 -10.77
N GLN A 226 -15.76 -13.60 -10.56
CA GLN A 226 -15.84 -14.60 -11.63
C GLN A 226 -17.27 -14.77 -12.16
N LYS A 227 -18.27 -14.50 -11.32
CA LYS A 227 -19.71 -14.66 -11.65
C LYS A 227 -20.39 -13.36 -12.03
N THR A 228 -19.73 -12.21 -11.89
CA THR A 228 -20.37 -10.90 -12.10
C THR A 228 -20.76 -10.71 -13.56
N ASP A 229 -21.94 -10.15 -13.81
CA ASP A 229 -22.38 -9.72 -15.14
C ASP A 229 -22.11 -8.23 -15.40
N ASN A 230 -21.46 -7.53 -14.47
CA ASN A 230 -21.14 -6.12 -14.63
C ASN A 230 -20.20 -5.93 -15.84
N PRO A 231 -20.62 -5.19 -16.89
CA PRO A 231 -19.87 -5.08 -18.13
C PRO A 231 -18.53 -4.36 -17.94
N ILE A 232 -18.48 -3.37 -17.03
CA ILE A 232 -17.28 -2.59 -16.72
C ILE A 232 -16.24 -3.49 -16.06
N ILE A 233 -16.67 -4.30 -15.09
CA ILE A 233 -15.79 -5.26 -14.40
C ILE A 233 -15.32 -6.32 -15.38
N LYS A 234 -16.21 -6.90 -16.21
CA LYS A 234 -15.83 -7.88 -17.22
C LYS A 234 -14.81 -7.30 -18.21
N GLU A 235 -15.04 -6.10 -18.73
CA GLU A 235 -14.14 -5.44 -19.66
C GLU A 235 -12.77 -5.17 -19.02
N PHE A 236 -12.75 -4.70 -17.77
CA PHE A 236 -11.52 -4.50 -17.04
C PHE A 236 -10.81 -5.81 -16.69
N LEU A 237 -11.48 -6.95 -16.67
CA LEU A 237 -10.88 -8.23 -16.27
C LEU A 237 -10.65 -9.20 -17.42
N LYS A 238 -11.05 -8.84 -18.65
CA LYS A 238 -10.68 -9.60 -19.85
C LYS A 238 -9.15 -9.73 -19.92
N LEU A 239 -8.67 -10.97 -19.94
CA LEU A 239 -7.27 -11.31 -20.21
C LEU A 239 -6.93 -11.07 -21.68
#